data_AF-A0A399HC10-F1
#
_entry.id   AF-A0A399HC10-F1
#
_cell.length_a   1.000
_cell.length_b   1.000
_cell.length_c   1.000
_cell.angle_alpha   90.00
_cell.angle_beta   90.00
_cell.angle_gamma   90.00
#
_symmetry.space_group_name_H-M   'P 1'
#
loop_
_entity.id
_entity.type
_entity.pdbx_description
1 polymer ?
#
loop_
_entity_poly.entity_id
_entity_poly.type
_entity_poly.pdbx_seq_one_letter_code
_entity_poly.pdbx_strand_id
1 'polypeptide(L)'
;MTDAGTTGPADDTARTPPDRARQDLAPRHGTQIDRVRHFNRTVTERVGALHDHYLGRDRPVGEARLLWEISEQPQDVRRLRGRLGLDSGYLSRLLRSLESAGLITVDQQPRDRRVRTVRLTAAGRAEHAVLDERSDELAGSLLRPLNTGQRVRLVAAMAEVDRLLTAATVTLDVVDPDHTDARWCLESYFTELQESFDTGFEPGRSLLPDAGELRPPKGLFLVARLRGEPVGCAGLKLPPRAPAEVKRMWVAPGARGLGLARRFLAELESQAARHGRDLLRLDTNKELDSAIGLYRSSGFREVPAFNDEPYAHHWFEKRITDPTPQ
;
A
#
# COMPACT_ATOMS: atom_id res chain seq x y z
N MET A 1 18.90 -79.04 52.21
CA MET A 1 19.91 -79.16 53.28
C MET A 1 20.18 -77.75 53.78
N THR A 2 19.76 -77.46 55.03
CA THR A 2 20.13 -76.34 55.94
C THR A 2 20.01 -74.90 55.39
N ASP A 3 19.04 -74.05 55.77
CA ASP A 3 18.58 -73.49 57.07
C ASP A 3 19.33 -72.24 57.56
N ALA A 4 18.52 -71.23 57.95
CA ALA A 4 18.72 -70.01 58.77
C ALA A 4 19.94 -69.08 58.51
N GLY A 5 19.91 -67.75 58.70
CA GLY A 5 18.94 -66.80 59.25
C GLY A 5 19.62 -65.43 59.45
N THR A 6 18.84 -64.36 59.26
CA THR A 6 18.80 -63.06 59.98
C THR A 6 20.09 -62.31 60.37
N THR A 7 20.28 -61.08 59.85
CA THR A 7 20.30 -59.77 60.60
C THR A 7 20.89 -58.63 59.75
N GLY A 8 20.19 -57.49 59.63
CA GLY A 8 20.76 -56.17 59.26
C GLY A 8 21.33 -55.43 60.49
N PRO A 9 21.67 -54.11 60.46
CA PRO A 9 21.29 -53.08 59.47
C PRO A 9 22.39 -52.00 59.13
N ALA A 10 21.98 -50.99 58.33
CA ALA A 10 22.56 -49.63 58.11
C ALA A 10 23.93 -49.58 57.36
N ASP A 11 24.25 -48.66 56.44
CA ASP A 11 23.81 -47.29 56.20
C ASP A 11 24.33 -46.77 54.83
N ASP A 12 23.68 -45.71 54.35
CA ASP A 12 24.09 -44.64 53.42
C ASP A 12 25.20 -44.81 52.35
N THR A 13 24.83 -44.63 51.08
CA THR A 13 25.42 -43.64 50.14
C THR A 13 24.80 -43.82 48.75
N ALA A 14 23.53 -43.42 48.59
CA ALA A 14 22.91 -43.33 47.27
C ALA A 14 23.26 -41.98 46.62
N ARG A 15 24.01 -42.06 45.51
CA ARG A 15 24.37 -40.93 44.63
C ARG A 15 23.15 -40.09 44.24
N THR A 16 23.19 -38.81 44.61
CA THR A 16 22.45 -37.73 43.97
C THR A 16 22.96 -37.48 42.54
N PRO A 17 22.13 -37.54 41.48
CA PRO A 17 22.48 -36.98 40.18
C PRO A 17 22.23 -35.46 40.17
N PRO A 18 23.02 -34.68 39.41
CA PRO A 18 23.03 -33.24 39.53
C PRO A 18 21.81 -32.58 38.89
N ASP A 19 21.30 -31.62 39.65
CA ASP A 19 20.34 -30.58 39.30
C ASP A 19 20.88 -29.67 38.19
N ARG A 20 20.53 -29.95 36.91
CA ARG A 20 20.63 -29.00 35.79
C ARG A 20 19.57 -29.29 34.72
N ALA A 21 18.33 -28.97 35.02
CA ALA A 21 17.28 -28.77 34.00
C ALA A 21 16.33 -27.64 34.42
N ARG A 22 16.90 -26.49 34.76
CA ARG A 22 16.21 -25.19 34.79
C ARG A 22 17.07 -24.19 34.04
N GLN A 23 17.10 -24.32 32.72
CA GLN A 23 17.58 -23.26 31.83
C GLN A 23 16.49 -22.97 30.80
N ASP A 24 16.06 -21.71 30.85
CA ASP A 24 15.44 -20.93 29.79
C ASP A 24 14.02 -21.27 29.36
N LEU A 25 13.05 -20.95 30.23
CA LEU A 25 11.73 -20.51 29.79
C LEU A 25 11.82 -19.06 29.28
N ALA A 26 12.58 -18.83 28.20
CA ALA A 26 12.49 -17.61 27.42
C ALA A 26 11.39 -17.79 26.36
N PRO A 27 10.37 -16.92 26.26
CA PRO A 27 9.42 -17.00 25.17
C PRO A 27 10.18 -16.82 23.85
N ARG A 28 10.26 -17.89 23.07
CA ARG A 28 10.79 -17.85 21.71
C ARG A 28 10.00 -16.80 20.94
N HIS A 29 10.64 -15.70 20.61
CA HIS A 29 10.12 -14.70 19.70
C HIS A 29 9.82 -15.41 18.38
N GLY A 30 8.56 -15.80 18.19
CA GLY A 30 8.07 -16.24 16.89
C GLY A 30 8.47 -15.21 15.85
N THR A 31 8.90 -15.70 14.69
CA THR A 31 9.33 -14.89 13.56
C THR A 31 8.30 -13.79 13.28
N GLN A 32 8.68 -12.68 12.62
CA GLN A 32 7.73 -11.63 12.26
C GLN A 32 6.48 -12.20 11.56
N ILE A 33 6.64 -13.27 10.78
CA ILE A 33 5.58 -14.04 10.12
C ILE A 33 4.61 -14.67 11.13
N ASP A 34 5.10 -15.26 12.21
CA ASP A 34 4.24 -15.90 13.23
C ASP A 34 3.35 -14.87 13.93
N ARG A 35 3.89 -13.67 14.19
CA ARG A 35 3.12 -12.55 14.75
C ARG A 35 2.01 -12.10 13.80
N VAL A 36 2.30 -11.96 12.51
CA VAL A 36 1.29 -11.62 11.49
C VAL A 36 0.21 -12.70 11.41
N ARG A 37 0.59 -13.98 11.38
CA ARG A 37 -0.36 -15.10 11.34
C ARG A 37 -1.26 -15.13 12.57
N HIS A 38 -0.70 -14.90 13.75
CA HIS A 38 -1.47 -14.84 15.00
C HIS A 38 -2.42 -13.64 15.02
N PHE A 39 -1.97 -12.46 14.59
CA PHE A 39 -2.81 -11.28 14.42
C PHE A 39 -3.98 -11.56 13.48
N ASN A 40 -3.70 -12.10 12.27
CA ASN A 40 -4.74 -12.40 11.28
C ASN A 40 -5.80 -13.36 11.84
N ARG A 41 -5.40 -14.45 12.52
CA ARG A 41 -6.36 -15.37 13.15
C ARG A 41 -7.24 -14.68 14.18
N THR A 42 -6.63 -13.84 15.03
CA THR A 42 -7.36 -13.08 16.05
C THR A 42 -8.37 -12.12 15.42
N VAL A 43 -7.98 -11.42 14.35
CA VAL A 43 -8.87 -10.51 13.62
C VAL A 43 -10.00 -11.30 12.97
N THR A 44 -9.72 -12.37 12.23
CA THR A 44 -10.73 -13.18 11.54
C THR A 44 -11.78 -13.75 12.49
N GLU A 45 -11.36 -14.22 13.68
CA GLU A 45 -12.28 -14.65 14.75
C GLU A 45 -13.16 -13.51 15.24
N ARG A 46 -12.57 -12.33 15.49
CA ARG A 46 -13.26 -11.19 16.10
C ARG A 46 -14.19 -10.43 15.16
N VAL A 47 -13.90 -10.41 13.86
CA VAL A 47 -14.73 -9.72 12.86
C VAL A 47 -15.88 -10.58 12.32
N GLY A 48 -16.05 -11.80 12.84
CA GLY A 48 -17.15 -12.69 12.45
C GLY A 48 -17.03 -13.25 11.03
N ALA A 49 -15.84 -13.22 10.42
CA ALA A 49 -15.61 -13.69 9.05
C ALA A 49 -15.65 -15.23 8.91
N LEU A 50 -15.73 -15.97 10.03
CA LEU A 50 -15.82 -17.43 10.04
C LEU A 50 -17.25 -17.97 10.02
N HIS A 51 -18.27 -17.11 10.02
CA HIS A 51 -19.66 -17.52 9.99
C HIS A 51 -20.23 -17.47 8.57
N ASP A 52 -20.90 -18.54 8.15
CA ASP A 52 -21.59 -18.62 6.85
C ASP A 52 -22.65 -17.51 6.69
N HIS A 53 -23.11 -16.95 7.81
CA HIS A 53 -23.99 -15.79 7.88
C HIS A 53 -23.20 -14.54 8.31
N TYR A 54 -22.46 -13.92 7.40
CA TYR A 54 -21.66 -12.74 7.72
C TYR A 54 -22.56 -11.60 8.20
N LEU A 55 -22.24 -11.03 9.37
CA LEU A 55 -23.10 -10.06 10.08
C LEU A 55 -24.55 -10.58 10.24
N GLY A 56 -24.75 -11.88 10.41
CA GLY A 56 -26.07 -12.50 10.65
C GLY A 56 -27.05 -12.37 9.47
N ARG A 57 -26.55 -12.17 8.25
CA ARG A 57 -27.36 -12.22 7.03
C ARG A 57 -27.06 -13.52 6.30
N ASP A 58 -28.05 -14.06 5.60
CA ASP A 58 -27.93 -15.31 4.83
C ASP A 58 -27.10 -15.13 3.56
N ARG A 59 -25.88 -14.61 3.71
CA ARG A 59 -24.94 -14.47 2.62
C ARG A 59 -23.48 -14.61 3.06
N PRO A 60 -22.62 -15.16 2.18
CA PRO A 60 -21.19 -15.19 2.39
C PRO A 60 -20.60 -13.78 2.50
N VAL A 61 -19.49 -13.67 3.23
CA VAL A 61 -18.71 -12.41 3.38
C VAL A 61 -18.35 -11.76 2.05
N GLY A 62 -18.08 -12.55 1.00
CA GLY A 62 -17.73 -12.03 -0.32
C GLY A 62 -18.87 -11.24 -0.99
N GLU A 63 -20.12 -11.70 -0.84
CA GLU A 63 -21.29 -10.99 -1.38
C GLU A 63 -21.58 -9.73 -0.58
N ALA A 64 -21.53 -9.81 0.75
CA ALA A 64 -21.69 -8.65 1.63
C ALA A 64 -20.61 -7.59 1.35
N ARG A 65 -19.35 -8.01 1.18
CA ARG A 65 -18.24 -7.11 0.86
C ARG A 65 -18.40 -6.47 -0.50
N LEU A 66 -18.83 -7.22 -1.51
CA LEU A 66 -19.08 -6.69 -2.85
C LEU A 66 -20.23 -5.66 -2.82
N LEU A 67 -21.33 -5.97 -2.12
CA LEU A 67 -22.47 -5.07 -1.98
C LEU A 67 -22.07 -3.76 -1.29
N TRP A 68 -21.26 -3.85 -0.22
CA TRP A 68 -20.79 -2.69 0.54
C TRP A 68 -19.95 -1.71 -0.31
N GLU A 69 -19.19 -2.24 -1.27
CA GLU A 69 -18.26 -1.45 -2.10
C GLU A 69 -18.93 -0.78 -3.30
N ILE A 70 -20.11 -1.26 -3.70
CA ILE A 70 -20.94 -0.62 -4.72
C ILE A 70 -21.56 0.64 -4.11
N SER A 71 -21.06 1.80 -4.52
CA SER A 71 -21.59 3.10 -4.12
C SER A 71 -22.96 3.40 -4.73
N GLU A 72 -23.59 4.50 -4.30
CA GLU A 72 -24.81 5.01 -4.92
C GLU A 72 -24.63 5.34 -6.41
N GLN A 73 -23.43 5.76 -6.81
CA GLN A 73 -23.07 6.01 -8.20
C GLN A 73 -22.69 4.71 -8.91
N PRO A 74 -23.06 4.54 -10.20
CA PRO A 74 -22.65 3.38 -10.99
C PRO A 74 -21.13 3.21 -11.03
N GLN A 75 -20.65 1.99 -10.79
CA GLN A 75 -19.22 1.69 -10.76
C GLN A 75 -18.81 0.73 -11.88
N ASP A 76 -17.61 0.95 -12.43
CA ASP A 76 -16.97 0.03 -13.37
C ASP A 76 -16.61 -1.30 -12.66
N VAL A 77 -17.09 -2.41 -13.22
CA VAL A 77 -16.84 -3.77 -12.70
C VAL A 77 -15.36 -4.14 -12.67
N ARG A 78 -14.55 -3.71 -13.65
CA ARG A 78 -13.10 -3.92 -13.70
C ARG A 78 -12.41 -3.19 -12.55
N ARG A 79 -12.83 -1.96 -12.25
CA ARG A 79 -12.28 -1.16 -11.14
C ARG A 79 -12.64 -1.80 -9.79
N LEU A 80 -13.88 -2.23 -9.64
CA LEU A 80 -14.35 -2.94 -8.44
C LEU A 80 -13.59 -4.26 -8.23
N ARG A 81 -13.32 -5.00 -9.30
CA ARG A 81 -12.46 -6.20 -9.28
C ARG A 81 -11.07 -5.90 -8.75
N GLY A 82 -10.41 -4.89 -9.32
CA GLY A 82 -9.06 -4.48 -8.93
C GLY A 82 -9.01 -4.06 -7.46
N ARG A 83 -10.03 -3.32 -7.00
CA ARG A 83 -10.14 -2.88 -5.61
C ARG A 83 -10.26 -4.01 -4.61
N LEU A 84 -11.07 -5.02 -4.94
CA LEU A 84 -11.34 -6.16 -4.06
C LEU A 84 -10.32 -7.30 -4.20
N GLY A 85 -9.42 -7.23 -5.18
CA GLY A 85 -8.43 -8.28 -5.44
C GLY A 85 -9.05 -9.62 -5.87
N LEU A 86 -10.24 -9.61 -6.47
CA LEU A 86 -10.96 -10.83 -6.86
C LEU A 86 -10.59 -11.26 -8.28
N ASP A 87 -10.60 -12.56 -8.54
CA ASP A 87 -10.50 -13.07 -9.90
C ASP A 87 -11.82 -12.81 -10.69
N SER A 88 -11.72 -12.79 -12.02
CA SER A 88 -12.86 -12.51 -12.89
C SER A 88 -13.99 -13.53 -12.77
N GLY A 89 -13.65 -14.80 -12.53
CA GLY A 89 -14.63 -15.87 -12.39
C GLY A 89 -15.43 -15.72 -11.10
N TYR A 90 -14.75 -15.47 -9.99
CA TYR A 90 -15.38 -15.26 -8.69
C TYR A 90 -16.23 -14.00 -8.65
N LEU A 91 -15.72 -12.85 -9.12
CA LEU A 91 -16.52 -11.63 -9.19
C LEU A 91 -17.78 -11.83 -10.04
N SER A 92 -17.68 -12.53 -11.18
CA SER A 92 -18.85 -12.82 -12.02
C SER A 92 -19.88 -13.70 -11.31
N ARG A 93 -19.45 -14.64 -10.46
CA ARG A 93 -20.36 -15.45 -9.63
C ARG A 93 -21.07 -14.58 -8.59
N LEU A 94 -20.33 -13.72 -7.87
CA LEU A 94 -20.91 -12.82 -6.87
C LEU A 94 -21.91 -11.84 -7.48
N LEU A 95 -21.57 -11.20 -8.62
CA LEU A 95 -22.48 -10.29 -9.31
C LEU A 95 -23.77 -10.99 -9.75
N ARG A 96 -23.69 -12.19 -10.33
CA ARG A 96 -24.89 -12.95 -10.72
C ARG A 96 -25.77 -13.31 -9.52
N SER A 97 -25.16 -13.67 -8.39
CA SER A 97 -25.89 -13.97 -7.16
C SER A 97 -26.65 -12.74 -6.66
N LEU A 98 -25.97 -11.59 -6.54
CA LEU A 98 -26.58 -10.33 -6.10
C LEU A 98 -27.66 -9.81 -7.06
N GLU A 99 -27.47 -10.00 -8.38
CA GLU A 99 -28.45 -9.63 -9.40
C GLU A 99 -29.68 -10.54 -9.36
N SER A 100 -29.49 -11.85 -9.17
CA SER A 100 -30.58 -12.81 -8.97
C SER A 100 -31.36 -12.53 -7.68
N ALA A 101 -30.72 -11.96 -6.66
CA ALA A 101 -31.37 -11.50 -5.43
C ALA A 101 -32.05 -10.13 -5.59
N GLY A 102 -31.97 -9.50 -6.77
CA GLY A 102 -32.57 -8.19 -7.04
C GLY A 102 -31.89 -7.02 -6.32
N LEU A 103 -30.67 -7.20 -5.79
CA LEU A 103 -29.95 -6.19 -5.01
C LEU A 103 -29.14 -5.25 -5.90
N ILE A 104 -28.72 -5.72 -7.07
CA ILE A 104 -27.96 -4.93 -8.04
C ILE A 104 -28.56 -5.06 -9.43
N THR A 105 -28.20 -4.12 -10.30
CA THR A 105 -28.34 -4.27 -11.76
C THR A 105 -26.98 -4.08 -12.41
N VAL A 106 -26.65 -4.93 -13.39
CA VAL A 106 -25.43 -4.79 -14.18
C VAL A 106 -25.76 -4.37 -15.61
N ASP A 107 -25.39 -3.14 -15.94
CA ASP A 107 -25.65 -2.52 -17.25
C ASP A 107 -24.36 -2.48 -18.10
N GLN A 108 -24.50 -2.49 -19.43
CA GLN A 108 -23.39 -2.16 -20.35
C GLN A 108 -23.38 -0.66 -20.60
N GLN A 109 -22.20 -0.02 -20.62
CA GLN A 109 -22.15 1.40 -20.94
C GLN A 109 -22.59 1.65 -22.40
N PRO A 110 -23.43 2.67 -22.65
CA PRO A 110 -23.91 2.98 -24.00
C PRO A 110 -22.78 3.36 -24.97
N ARG A 111 -21.72 4.00 -24.47
CA ARG A 111 -20.60 4.51 -25.27
C ARG A 111 -19.48 3.49 -25.49
N ASP A 112 -19.36 2.50 -24.61
CA ASP A 112 -18.44 1.37 -24.77
C ASP A 112 -19.06 0.11 -24.18
N ARG A 113 -19.57 -0.78 -25.05
CA ARG A 113 -20.18 -2.05 -24.64
C ARG A 113 -19.22 -3.01 -23.94
N ARG A 114 -17.91 -2.75 -24.00
CA ARG A 114 -16.88 -3.52 -23.27
C ARG A 114 -16.84 -3.15 -21.80
N VAL A 115 -17.34 -1.97 -21.42
CA VAL A 115 -17.42 -1.51 -20.04
C VAL A 115 -18.76 -1.91 -19.44
N ARG A 116 -18.70 -2.67 -18.34
CA ARG A 116 -19.87 -3.05 -17.53
C ARG A 116 -19.90 -2.19 -16.28
N THR A 117 -21.06 -1.65 -15.98
CA THR A 117 -21.31 -0.87 -14.76
C THR A 117 -22.30 -1.57 -13.85
N VAL A 118 -22.05 -1.54 -12.55
CA VAL A 118 -22.94 -2.07 -11.52
C VAL A 118 -23.52 -0.94 -10.68
N ARG A 119 -24.79 -1.05 -10.28
CA ARG A 119 -25.47 -0.11 -9.37
C ARG A 119 -26.41 -0.86 -8.42
N LEU A 120 -26.64 -0.28 -7.23
CA LEU A 120 -27.60 -0.80 -6.25
C LEU A 120 -29.04 -0.52 -6.72
N THR A 121 -29.93 -1.50 -6.52
CA THR A 121 -31.38 -1.28 -6.59
C THR A 121 -31.89 -0.63 -5.30
N ALA A 122 -33.20 -0.34 -5.22
CA ALA A 122 -33.81 0.08 -3.96
C ALA A 122 -33.67 -0.99 -2.86
N ALA A 123 -33.85 -2.26 -3.22
CA ALA A 123 -33.62 -3.39 -2.30
C ALA A 123 -32.15 -3.50 -1.91
N GLY A 124 -31.22 -3.31 -2.87
CA GLY A 124 -29.79 -3.27 -2.61
C GLY A 124 -29.37 -2.18 -1.62
N ARG A 125 -29.93 -0.98 -1.74
CA ARG A 125 -29.67 0.13 -0.79
C ARG A 125 -30.22 -0.16 0.60
N ALA A 126 -31.44 -0.69 0.70
CA ALA A 126 -32.00 -1.10 1.98
C ALA A 126 -31.14 -2.19 2.65
N GLU A 127 -30.65 -3.15 1.86
CA GLU A 127 -29.77 -4.19 2.35
C GLU A 127 -28.39 -3.66 2.77
N HIS A 128 -27.83 -2.73 1.99
CA HIS A 128 -26.59 -2.05 2.30
C HIS A 128 -26.68 -1.29 3.65
N ALA A 129 -27.77 -0.56 3.87
CA ALA A 129 -28.00 0.14 5.15
C ALA A 129 -28.06 -0.81 6.35
N VAL A 130 -28.68 -1.99 6.19
CA VAL A 130 -28.70 -3.02 7.25
C VAL A 130 -27.30 -3.58 7.51
N LEU A 131 -26.47 -3.75 6.48
CA LEU A 131 -25.07 -4.17 6.65
C LEU A 131 -24.24 -3.11 7.37
N ASP A 132 -24.45 -1.82 7.07
CA ASP A 132 -23.78 -0.71 7.75
C ASP A 132 -24.14 -0.68 9.24
N GLU A 133 -25.43 -0.76 9.59
CA GLU A 133 -25.89 -0.79 10.99
C GLU A 133 -25.25 -1.96 11.77
N ARG A 134 -25.23 -3.15 11.18
CA ARG A 134 -24.63 -4.32 11.83
C ARG A 134 -23.11 -4.25 11.91
N SER A 135 -22.47 -3.61 10.93
CA SER A 135 -21.03 -3.32 10.98
C SER A 135 -20.72 -2.37 12.14
N ASP A 136 -21.55 -1.35 12.35
CA ASP A 136 -21.43 -0.42 13.49
C ASP A 136 -21.64 -1.13 14.83
N GLU A 137 -22.63 -2.03 14.93
CA GLU A 137 -22.83 -2.85 16.13
C GLU A 137 -21.62 -3.73 16.44
N LEU A 138 -21.05 -4.39 15.42
CA LEU A 138 -19.86 -5.20 15.55
C LEU A 138 -18.66 -4.36 16.00
N ALA A 139 -18.39 -3.24 15.32
CA ALA A 139 -17.33 -2.31 15.68
C ALA A 139 -17.49 -1.80 17.12
N GLY A 140 -18.72 -1.42 17.49
CA GLY A 140 -19.07 -1.03 18.85
C GLY A 140 -18.81 -2.13 19.88
N SER A 141 -19.12 -3.39 19.55
CA SER A 141 -18.87 -4.54 20.43
C SER A 141 -17.37 -4.81 20.66
N LEU A 142 -16.53 -4.55 19.67
CA LEU A 142 -15.06 -4.67 19.78
C LEU A 142 -14.47 -3.59 20.68
N LEU A 143 -15.05 -2.38 20.65
CA LEU A 143 -14.58 -1.24 21.44
C LEU A 143 -15.15 -1.21 22.87
N ARG A 144 -16.33 -1.80 23.10
CA ARG A 144 -17.06 -1.76 24.38
C ARG A 144 -16.21 -2.22 25.59
N PRO A 145 -15.43 -3.32 25.52
CA PRO A 145 -14.61 -3.79 26.64
C PRO A 145 -13.39 -2.90 26.95
N LEU A 146 -13.05 -1.95 26.06
CA LEU A 146 -11.83 -1.13 26.15
C LEU A 146 -12.13 0.22 26.80
N ASN A 147 -11.20 0.71 27.61
CA ASN A 147 -11.24 2.08 28.13
C ASN A 147 -10.85 3.11 27.05
N THR A 148 -11.06 4.40 27.32
CA THR A 148 -10.81 5.49 26.36
C THR A 148 -9.39 5.48 25.79
N GLY A 149 -8.37 5.31 26.64
CA GLY A 149 -6.98 5.27 26.19
C GLY A 149 -6.67 4.06 25.30
N GLN A 150 -7.24 2.89 25.63
CA GLN A 150 -7.12 1.68 24.80
C GLN A 150 -7.82 1.83 23.45
N ARG A 151 -9.00 2.46 23.40
CA ARG A 151 -9.72 2.72 22.15
C ARG A 151 -8.92 3.60 21.20
N VAL A 152 -8.37 4.72 21.71
CA VAL A 152 -7.51 5.62 20.91
C VAL A 152 -6.31 4.87 20.35
N ARG A 153 -5.63 4.07 21.18
CA ARG A 153 -4.47 3.28 20.75
C ARG A 153 -4.84 2.21 19.72
N LEU A 154 -5.96 1.51 19.88
CA LEU A 154 -6.40 0.48 18.94
C LEU A 154 -6.75 1.10 17.58
N VAL A 155 -7.55 2.16 17.55
CA VAL A 155 -7.93 2.84 16.29
C VAL A 155 -6.70 3.39 15.58
N ALA A 156 -5.76 4.01 16.31
CA ALA A 156 -4.50 4.46 15.73
C ALA A 156 -3.65 3.30 15.16
N ALA A 157 -3.58 2.18 15.88
CA ALA A 157 -2.87 0.98 15.40
C ALA A 157 -3.56 0.37 14.16
N MET A 158 -4.89 0.34 14.11
CA MET A 158 -5.63 -0.13 12.94
C MET A 158 -5.37 0.77 11.73
N ALA A 159 -5.34 2.09 11.91
CA ALA A 159 -4.99 3.03 10.85
C ALA A 159 -3.53 2.85 10.36
N GLU A 160 -2.59 2.56 11.27
CA GLU A 160 -1.21 2.22 10.92
C GLU A 160 -1.14 0.92 10.10
N VAL A 161 -1.81 -0.14 10.57
CA VAL A 161 -1.87 -1.42 9.88
C VAL A 161 -2.49 -1.27 8.50
N ASP A 162 -3.63 -0.58 8.38
CA ASP A 162 -4.30 -0.34 7.10
C ASP A 162 -3.40 0.42 6.11
N ARG A 163 -2.71 1.47 6.58
CA ARG A 163 -1.77 2.23 5.75
C ARG A 163 -0.60 1.38 5.27
N LEU A 164 0.02 0.61 6.17
CA LEU A 164 1.18 -0.24 5.82
C LEU A 164 0.79 -1.38 4.88
N LEU A 165 -0.35 -2.03 5.12
CA LEU A 165 -0.86 -3.07 4.23
C LEU A 165 -1.24 -2.50 2.87
N THR A 166 -1.88 -1.33 2.82
CA THR A 166 -2.19 -0.64 1.56
C THR A 166 -0.92 -0.28 0.80
N ALA A 167 0.07 0.32 1.47
CA ALA A 167 1.35 0.68 0.86
C ALA A 167 2.08 -0.56 0.30
N ALA A 168 2.02 -1.71 0.98
CA ALA A 168 2.63 -2.96 0.54
C ALA A 168 2.01 -3.51 -0.77
N THR A 169 0.77 -3.15 -1.10
CA THR A 169 0.14 -3.55 -2.36
C THR A 169 0.51 -2.68 -3.57
N VAL A 170 1.20 -1.56 -3.35
CA VAL A 170 1.58 -0.66 -4.45
C VAL A 170 2.75 -1.25 -5.24
N THR A 171 2.56 -1.37 -6.55
CA THR A 171 3.62 -1.74 -7.50
C THR A 171 4.26 -0.48 -8.09
N LEU A 172 5.56 -0.54 -8.38
CA LEU A 172 6.28 0.47 -9.16
C LEU A 172 6.81 -0.22 -10.40
N ASP A 173 6.39 0.25 -11.58
CA ASP A 173 6.77 -0.34 -12.86
C ASP A 173 7.43 0.73 -13.73
N VAL A 174 8.49 0.35 -14.46
CA VAL A 174 9.00 1.17 -15.56
C VAL A 174 8.02 1.06 -16.72
N VAL A 175 7.52 2.20 -17.19
CA VAL A 175 6.57 2.28 -18.29
C VAL A 175 7.04 3.28 -19.33
N ASP A 176 6.55 3.14 -20.56
CA ASP A 176 6.74 4.16 -21.57
C ASP A 176 6.00 5.46 -21.15
N PRO A 177 6.61 6.66 -21.28
CA PRO A 177 5.94 7.93 -20.97
C PRO A 177 4.63 8.18 -21.74
N ASP A 178 4.47 7.54 -22.91
CA ASP A 178 3.26 7.57 -23.72
C ASP A 178 2.21 6.51 -23.30
N HIS A 179 2.48 5.72 -22.27
CA HIS A 179 1.48 4.84 -21.69
C HIS A 179 0.31 5.65 -21.10
N THR A 180 -0.92 5.13 -21.19
CA THR A 180 -2.13 5.83 -20.69
C THR A 180 -2.00 6.27 -19.24
N ASP A 181 -1.51 5.38 -18.38
CA ASP A 181 -1.29 5.64 -16.96
C ASP A 181 -0.23 6.73 -16.71
N ALA A 182 0.84 6.75 -17.52
CA ALA A 182 1.88 7.76 -17.42
C ALA A 182 1.35 9.14 -17.82
N ARG A 183 0.61 9.21 -18.92
CA ARG A 183 -0.06 10.44 -19.37
C ARG A 183 -1.05 10.96 -18.32
N TRP A 184 -1.87 10.08 -17.76
CA TRP A 184 -2.81 10.45 -16.70
C TRP A 184 -2.09 11.03 -15.47
N CYS A 185 -0.97 10.42 -15.04
CA CYS A 185 -0.19 10.96 -13.93
C CYS A 185 0.44 12.32 -14.27
N LEU A 186 0.97 12.51 -15.49
CA LEU A 186 1.56 13.78 -15.92
C LEU A 186 0.51 14.89 -16.03
N GLU A 187 -0.65 14.59 -16.61
CA GLU A 187 -1.79 15.51 -16.69
C GLU A 187 -2.23 15.92 -15.27
N SER A 188 -2.44 14.95 -14.38
CA SER A 188 -2.83 15.21 -12.99
C SER A 188 -1.78 16.05 -12.24
N TYR A 189 -0.50 15.76 -12.46
CA TYR A 189 0.60 16.54 -11.91
C TYR A 189 0.58 17.99 -12.40
N PHE A 190 0.41 18.22 -13.71
CA PHE A 190 0.38 19.57 -14.26
C PHE A 190 -0.84 20.36 -13.81
N THR A 191 -2.01 19.72 -13.69
CA THR A 191 -3.20 20.34 -13.11
C THR A 191 -2.92 20.79 -11.68
N GLU A 192 -2.32 19.92 -10.84
CA GLU A 192 -2.01 20.30 -9.46
C GLU A 192 -0.97 21.42 -9.37
N LEU A 193 0.06 21.43 -10.24
CA LEU A 193 1.02 22.53 -10.29
C LEU A 193 0.35 23.85 -10.71
N GLN A 194 -0.57 23.79 -11.67
CA GLN A 194 -1.31 24.97 -12.12
C GLN A 194 -2.14 25.58 -10.99
N GLU A 195 -2.71 24.75 -10.12
CA GLU A 195 -3.46 25.20 -8.95
C GLU A 195 -2.58 25.66 -7.79
N SER A 196 -1.38 25.07 -7.65
CA SER A 196 -0.50 25.31 -6.48
C SER A 196 0.46 26.48 -6.66
N PHE A 197 0.86 26.82 -7.88
CA PHE A 197 1.84 27.89 -8.12
C PHE A 197 1.14 29.25 -8.23
N ASP A 198 1.66 30.27 -7.54
CA ASP A 198 1.11 31.65 -7.54
C ASP A 198 0.87 32.21 -8.94
N THR A 199 1.77 31.90 -9.89
CA THR A 199 1.71 32.37 -11.28
C THR A 199 1.07 31.36 -12.23
N GLY A 200 0.51 30.28 -11.70
CA GLY A 200 0.14 29.08 -12.45
C GLY A 200 1.34 28.33 -13.03
N PHE A 201 1.05 27.27 -13.77
CA PHE A 201 2.01 26.41 -14.45
C PHE A 201 1.64 26.24 -15.92
N GLU A 202 2.52 26.67 -16.82
CA GLU A 202 2.38 26.45 -18.25
C GLU A 202 3.41 25.39 -18.69
N PRO A 203 2.99 24.18 -19.07
CA PRO A 203 3.92 23.10 -19.42
C PRO A 203 4.96 23.52 -20.47
N GLY A 204 4.55 24.29 -21.49
CA GLY A 204 5.45 24.76 -22.56
C GLY A 204 6.54 25.74 -22.13
N ARG A 205 6.48 26.32 -20.93
CA ARG A 205 7.55 27.17 -20.36
C ARG A 205 8.51 26.40 -19.47
N SER A 206 8.13 25.21 -19.01
CA SER A 206 8.99 24.38 -18.18
C SER A 206 10.00 23.63 -19.05
N LEU A 207 11.17 23.28 -18.50
CA LEU A 207 12.11 22.35 -19.14
C LEU A 207 11.54 20.93 -19.02
N LEU A 208 10.45 20.70 -19.75
CA LEU A 208 9.87 19.37 -19.92
C LEU A 208 10.91 18.49 -20.59
N PRO A 209 11.23 17.32 -20.02
CA PRO A 209 11.99 16.36 -20.78
C PRO A 209 11.18 15.98 -22.02
N ASP A 210 11.86 15.88 -23.16
CA ASP A 210 11.27 15.15 -24.28
C ASP A 210 10.95 13.73 -23.78
N ALA A 211 9.82 13.16 -24.18
CA ALA A 211 9.47 11.80 -23.83
C ALA A 211 10.60 10.81 -24.18
N GLY A 212 11.39 11.09 -25.22
CA GLY A 212 12.60 10.34 -25.56
C GLY A 212 13.72 10.38 -24.51
N GLU A 213 13.83 11.43 -23.69
CA GLU A 213 14.79 11.54 -22.59
C GLU A 213 14.39 10.73 -21.34
N LEU A 214 13.13 10.33 -21.25
CA LEU A 214 12.58 9.48 -20.19
C LEU A 214 12.42 8.02 -20.65
N ARG A 215 13.01 7.65 -21.79
CA ARG A 215 13.05 6.28 -22.32
C ARG A 215 14.46 5.72 -22.27
N PRO A 216 14.62 4.39 -22.09
CA PRO A 216 15.92 3.76 -22.21
C PRO A 216 16.54 4.02 -23.60
N PRO A 217 17.87 4.20 -23.70
CA PRO A 217 18.87 4.23 -22.60
C PRO A 217 19.06 5.62 -21.97
N LYS A 218 18.33 6.64 -22.42
CA LYS A 218 18.51 8.04 -22.00
C LYS A 218 17.89 8.35 -20.64
N GLY A 219 16.98 7.49 -20.18
CA GLY A 219 16.26 7.64 -18.93
C GLY A 219 15.25 6.53 -18.72
N LEU A 220 14.34 6.74 -17.78
CA LEU A 220 13.18 5.87 -17.55
C LEU A 220 12.04 6.66 -16.89
N PHE A 221 10.85 6.08 -16.92
CA PHE A 221 9.67 6.64 -16.26
C PHE A 221 8.99 5.57 -15.41
N LEU A 222 8.79 5.87 -14.13
CA LEU A 222 8.11 5.01 -13.18
C LEU A 222 6.66 5.43 -13.03
N VAL A 223 5.77 4.44 -12.95
CA VAL A 223 4.39 4.62 -12.50
C VAL A 223 4.15 3.73 -11.28
N ALA A 224 3.58 4.33 -10.22
CA ALA A 224 3.07 3.59 -9.08
C ALA A 224 1.60 3.25 -9.30
N ARG A 225 1.22 2.00 -9.05
CA ARG A 225 -0.17 1.55 -9.13
C ARG A 225 -0.66 1.00 -7.80
N LEU A 226 -1.83 1.46 -7.38
CA LEU A 226 -2.56 0.90 -6.25
C LEU A 226 -3.80 0.19 -6.79
N ARG A 227 -3.89 -1.13 -6.55
CA ARG A 227 -5.03 -1.96 -7.02
C ARG A 227 -5.27 -1.85 -8.53
N GLY A 228 -4.18 -1.68 -9.30
CA GLY A 228 -4.18 -1.55 -10.76
C GLY A 228 -4.44 -0.14 -11.29
N GLU A 229 -4.75 0.83 -10.43
CA GLU A 229 -4.96 2.23 -10.83
C GLU A 229 -3.69 3.05 -10.64
N PRO A 230 -3.34 3.96 -11.57
CA PRO A 230 -2.20 4.85 -11.39
C PRO A 230 -2.41 5.80 -10.21
N VAL A 231 -1.40 5.94 -9.35
CA VAL A 231 -1.43 6.80 -8.16
C VAL A 231 -0.19 7.66 -7.98
N GLY A 232 0.74 7.63 -8.93
CA GLY A 232 1.91 8.48 -8.92
C GLY A 232 2.88 8.13 -10.03
N CYS A 233 3.81 9.04 -10.30
CA CYS A 233 4.86 8.84 -11.27
C CYS A 233 6.17 9.50 -10.83
N ALA A 234 7.28 9.09 -11.46
CA ALA A 234 8.55 9.80 -11.38
C ALA A 234 9.43 9.46 -12.59
N GLY A 235 10.09 10.45 -13.17
CA GLY A 235 11.03 10.31 -14.27
C GLY A 235 12.49 10.40 -13.82
N LEU A 236 13.36 9.72 -14.55
CA LEU A 236 14.81 9.77 -14.41
C LEU A 236 15.45 10.08 -15.75
N LYS A 237 16.28 11.11 -15.82
CA LYS A 237 17.16 11.37 -16.96
C LYS A 237 18.57 10.86 -16.65
N LEU A 238 19.22 10.32 -17.67
CA LEU A 238 20.59 9.80 -17.64
C LEU A 238 21.45 10.50 -18.71
N PRO A 239 21.64 11.83 -18.63
CA PRO A 239 22.40 12.56 -19.63
C PRO A 239 23.84 12.02 -19.75
N PRO A 240 24.43 11.99 -20.97
CA PRO A 240 25.80 11.52 -21.15
C PRO A 240 26.78 12.34 -20.33
N ARG A 241 27.64 11.67 -19.54
CA ARG A 241 28.71 12.31 -18.73
C ARG A 241 28.24 13.38 -17.73
N ALA A 242 26.96 13.40 -17.39
CA ALA A 242 26.38 14.29 -16.39
C ALA A 242 25.65 13.50 -15.29
N PRO A 243 25.38 14.12 -14.13
CA PRO A 243 24.58 13.51 -13.06
C PRO A 243 23.21 13.02 -13.56
N ALA A 244 22.66 12.00 -12.91
CA ALA A 244 21.27 11.62 -13.16
C ALA A 244 20.33 12.72 -12.62
N GLU A 245 19.17 12.91 -13.26
CA GLU A 245 18.20 13.92 -12.82
C GLU A 245 16.83 13.30 -12.56
N VAL A 246 16.27 13.55 -11.38
CA VAL A 246 14.86 13.24 -11.07
C VAL A 246 13.98 14.34 -11.65
N LYS A 247 12.96 13.94 -12.41
CA LYS A 247 12.00 14.87 -13.03
C LYS A 247 10.57 14.36 -12.83
N ARG A 248 9.61 15.28 -12.73
CA ARG A 248 8.16 14.97 -12.78
C ARG A 248 7.72 13.92 -11.74
N MET A 249 8.19 14.06 -10.50
CA MET A 249 7.76 13.22 -9.39
C MET A 249 6.44 13.74 -8.81
N TRP A 250 5.43 12.89 -8.78
CA TRP A 250 4.10 13.22 -8.27
C TRP A 250 3.43 12.01 -7.62
N VAL A 251 2.62 12.27 -6.59
CA VAL A 251 1.79 11.27 -5.91
C VAL A 251 0.38 11.85 -5.78
N ALA A 252 -0.60 11.07 -6.24
CA ALA A 252 -2.01 11.43 -6.19
C ALA A 252 -2.43 11.77 -4.75
N PRO A 253 -3.27 12.79 -4.53
CA PRO A 253 -3.70 13.20 -3.18
C PRO A 253 -4.21 12.04 -2.31
N GLY A 254 -5.02 11.15 -2.88
CA GLY A 254 -5.56 9.97 -2.19
C GLY A 254 -4.55 8.86 -1.86
N ALA A 255 -3.31 8.96 -2.37
CA ALA A 255 -2.23 8.00 -2.10
C ALA A 255 -1.07 8.64 -1.29
N ARG A 256 -1.22 9.89 -0.84
CA ARG A 256 -0.26 10.53 0.07
C ARG A 256 -0.27 9.87 1.44
N GLY A 257 0.85 9.97 2.15
CA GLY A 257 1.04 9.28 3.43
C GLY A 257 1.39 7.79 3.33
N LEU A 258 1.30 7.16 2.15
CA LEU A 258 1.73 5.78 1.90
C LEU A 258 3.25 5.61 1.71
N GLY A 259 4.03 6.69 1.85
CA GLY A 259 5.50 6.66 1.67
C GLY A 259 5.96 6.54 0.21
N LEU A 260 5.07 6.72 -0.77
CA LEU A 260 5.39 6.50 -2.19
C LEU A 260 6.49 7.41 -2.73
N ALA A 261 6.55 8.68 -2.31
CA ALA A 261 7.59 9.59 -2.76
C ALA A 261 9.01 9.14 -2.34
N ARG A 262 9.15 8.59 -1.11
CA ARG A 262 10.41 7.97 -0.68
C ARG A 262 10.73 6.70 -1.46
N ARG A 263 9.71 5.88 -1.78
CA ARG A 263 9.88 4.68 -2.61
C ARG A 263 10.32 5.04 -4.04
N PHE A 264 9.75 6.10 -4.63
CA PHE A 264 10.21 6.62 -5.92
C PHE A 264 11.67 7.04 -5.85
N LEU A 265 12.06 7.87 -4.88
CA LEU A 265 13.45 8.29 -4.74
C LEU A 265 14.39 7.08 -4.57
N ALA A 266 14.06 6.12 -3.70
CA ALA A 266 14.88 4.93 -3.52
C ALA A 266 15.02 4.10 -4.80
N GLU A 267 13.94 3.90 -5.56
CA GLU A 267 14.00 3.19 -6.84
C GLU A 267 14.82 3.98 -7.87
N LEU A 268 14.63 5.29 -7.97
CA LEU A 268 15.38 6.14 -8.89
C LEU A 268 16.87 6.20 -8.57
N GLU A 269 17.24 6.26 -7.28
CA GLU A 269 18.63 6.14 -6.82
C GLU A 269 19.21 4.78 -7.22
N SER A 270 18.48 3.69 -7.00
CA SER A 270 18.89 2.34 -7.40
C SER A 270 19.09 2.22 -8.91
N GLN A 271 18.17 2.77 -9.70
CA GLN A 271 18.26 2.78 -11.16
C GLN A 271 19.43 3.63 -11.66
N ALA A 272 19.64 4.82 -11.10
CA ALA A 272 20.76 5.68 -11.47
C ALA A 272 22.10 4.98 -11.18
N ALA A 273 22.23 4.33 -10.02
CA ALA A 273 23.41 3.56 -9.66
C ALA A 273 23.68 2.39 -10.63
N ARG A 274 22.66 1.60 -10.98
CA ARG A 274 22.76 0.52 -11.99
C ARG A 274 23.21 1.03 -13.37
N HIS A 275 22.96 2.29 -13.68
CA HIS A 275 23.44 2.95 -14.91
C HIS A 275 24.78 3.68 -14.73
N GLY A 276 25.54 3.33 -13.68
CA GLY A 276 26.88 3.83 -13.41
C GLY A 276 26.92 5.28 -12.95
N ARG A 277 25.84 5.79 -12.34
CA ARG A 277 25.77 7.17 -11.84
C ARG A 277 26.02 7.18 -10.33
N ASP A 278 26.83 8.14 -9.89
CA ASP A 278 27.21 8.36 -8.49
C ASP A 278 26.60 9.65 -7.90
N LEU A 279 25.91 10.43 -8.73
CA LEU A 279 25.26 11.68 -8.34
C LEU A 279 23.87 11.78 -8.95
N LEU A 280 22.90 12.08 -8.08
CA LEU A 280 21.51 12.35 -8.43
C LEU A 280 21.17 13.80 -8.13
N ARG A 281 20.49 14.47 -9.06
CA ARG A 281 20.10 15.88 -8.97
C ARG A 281 18.61 16.06 -9.17
N LEU A 282 18.06 17.14 -8.62
CA LEU A 282 16.69 17.56 -8.84
C LEU A 282 16.53 19.06 -8.56
N ASP A 283 15.46 19.62 -9.09
CA ASP A 283 15.01 20.97 -8.83
C ASP A 283 13.54 20.95 -8.38
N THR A 284 13.12 21.97 -7.63
CA THR A 284 11.76 22.09 -7.13
C THR A 284 11.34 23.55 -6.97
N ASN A 285 10.03 23.79 -7.04
CA ASN A 285 9.43 25.09 -6.76
C ASN A 285 9.32 25.34 -5.25
N LYS A 286 9.37 26.61 -4.84
CA LYS A 286 9.22 27.07 -3.44
C LYS A 286 7.87 26.71 -2.82
N GLU A 287 6.80 26.61 -3.62
CA GLU A 287 5.45 26.25 -3.14
C GLU A 287 5.31 24.75 -2.81
N LEU A 288 6.32 23.92 -3.12
CA LEU A 288 6.31 22.48 -2.88
C LEU A 288 7.02 22.11 -1.58
N ASP A 289 6.59 22.69 -0.45
CA ASP A 289 7.19 22.48 0.88
C ASP A 289 7.35 21.00 1.25
N SER A 290 6.35 20.18 0.94
CA SER A 290 6.38 18.73 1.21
C SER A 290 7.49 18.03 0.43
N ALA A 291 7.78 18.47 -0.81
CA ALA A 291 8.87 17.95 -1.62
C ALA A 291 10.23 18.42 -1.07
N ILE A 292 10.36 19.70 -0.70
CA ILE A 292 11.58 20.25 -0.08
C ILE A 292 11.93 19.47 1.21
N GLY A 293 10.96 19.26 2.09
CA GLY A 293 11.14 18.48 3.32
C GLY A 293 11.49 17.01 3.03
N LEU A 294 10.87 16.41 2.02
CA LEU A 294 11.20 15.06 1.57
C LEU A 294 12.65 14.96 1.09
N TYR A 295 13.12 15.87 0.23
CA TYR A 295 14.47 15.82 -0.33
C TYR A 295 15.52 15.96 0.77
N ARG A 296 15.36 16.96 1.64
CA ARG A 296 16.25 17.17 2.81
C ARG A 296 16.31 15.95 3.71
N SER A 297 15.14 15.38 4.07
CA SER A 297 15.09 14.17 4.91
C SER A 297 15.54 12.89 4.22
N SER A 298 15.66 12.89 2.89
CA SER A 298 16.17 11.78 2.08
C SER A 298 17.67 11.90 1.79
N GLY A 299 18.36 12.88 2.39
CA GLY A 299 19.81 13.06 2.30
C GLY A 299 20.27 13.91 1.12
N PHE A 300 19.35 14.59 0.41
CA PHE A 300 19.72 15.59 -0.57
C PHE A 300 20.19 16.86 0.11
N ARG A 301 21.22 17.48 -0.45
CA ARG A 301 21.76 18.77 -0.02
C ARG A 301 21.43 19.81 -1.07
N GLU A 302 21.04 20.99 -0.59
CA GLU A 302 20.75 22.13 -1.44
C GLU A 302 22.05 22.66 -2.05
N VAL A 303 22.02 23.02 -3.33
CA VAL A 303 23.16 23.48 -4.13
C VAL A 303 22.78 24.69 -4.99
N PRO A 304 23.76 25.44 -5.52
CA PRO A 304 23.47 26.45 -6.53
C PRO A 304 22.73 25.88 -7.74
N ALA A 305 22.00 26.74 -8.45
CA ALA A 305 21.28 26.36 -9.65
C ALA A 305 22.21 25.69 -10.68
N PHE A 306 21.78 24.54 -11.19
CA PHE A 306 22.48 23.78 -12.24
C PHE A 306 21.72 23.74 -13.57
N ASN A 307 20.54 24.36 -13.63
CA ASN A 307 19.73 24.57 -14.83
C ASN A 307 18.92 25.87 -14.70
N ASP A 308 18.33 26.30 -15.81
CA ASP A 308 17.51 27.52 -15.90
C ASP A 308 16.00 27.19 -15.88
N GLU A 309 15.56 26.17 -15.12
CA GLU A 309 14.13 25.81 -15.01
C GLU A 309 13.33 27.01 -14.45
N PRO A 310 12.41 27.61 -15.23
CA PRO A 310 11.78 28.88 -14.83
C PRO A 310 10.90 28.78 -13.58
N TYR A 311 10.41 27.58 -13.27
CA TYR A 311 9.59 27.32 -12.09
C TYR A 311 10.41 26.82 -10.88
N ALA A 312 11.72 26.60 -11.03
CA ALA A 312 12.56 26.13 -9.94
C ALA A 312 13.05 27.28 -9.06
N HIS A 313 13.09 27.02 -7.76
CA HIS A 313 13.61 27.95 -6.74
C HIS A 313 14.65 27.30 -5.83
N HIS A 314 14.68 25.96 -5.79
CA HIS A 314 15.63 25.18 -5.02
C HIS A 314 16.21 24.05 -5.87
N TRP A 315 17.52 23.85 -5.77
CA TRP A 315 18.25 22.79 -6.47
C TRP A 315 18.93 21.90 -5.45
N PHE A 316 18.89 20.60 -5.68
CA PHE A 316 19.36 19.60 -4.74
C PHE A 316 20.24 18.57 -5.44
N GLU A 317 21.24 18.06 -4.72
CA GLU A 317 22.01 16.90 -5.13
C GLU A 317 22.24 15.91 -3.99
N LYS A 318 22.40 14.64 -4.36
CA LYS A 318 22.73 13.55 -3.44
C LYS A 318 23.75 12.64 -4.12
N ARG A 319 24.84 12.34 -3.41
CA ARG A 319 25.75 11.25 -3.82
C ARG A 319 25.07 9.92 -3.53
N ILE A 320 25.06 9.05 -4.52
CA ILE A 320 24.47 7.72 -4.45
C ILE A 320 25.59 6.69 -4.60
N THR A 321 25.52 5.65 -3.79
CA THR A 321 26.44 4.51 -3.89
C THR A 321 25.73 3.37 -4.59
N ASP A 322 26.48 2.58 -5.33
CA ASP A 322 25.98 1.33 -5.89
C ASP A 322 25.33 0.50 -4.77
N PRO A 323 24.05 0.11 -4.86
CA PRO A 323 23.48 -0.82 -3.91
C PRO A 323 24.35 -2.08 -3.97
N THR A 324 25.08 -2.34 -2.89
CA THR A 324 25.85 -3.58 -2.74
C THR A 324 24.94 -4.74 -3.10
N PRO A 325 25.29 -5.63 -4.04
CA PRO A 325 24.44 -6.75 -4.39
C PRO A 325 24.18 -7.58 -3.12
N GLN A 326 22.92 -7.61 -2.68
CA GLN A 326 22.41 -8.59 -1.72
C GLN A 326 22.15 -9.90 -2.45
#